data_AF-A0A354F4H6-F1
#
_entry.id   AF-A0A354F4H6-F1
#
_cell.length_a   1.000
_cell.length_b   1.000
_cell.length_c   1.000
_cell.angle_alpha   90.00
_cell.angle_beta   90.00
_cell.angle_gamma   90.00
#
_symmetry.space_group_name_H-M   'P 1'
#
loop_
_entity.id
_entity.type
_entity.pdbx_description
1 polymer ?
#
loop_
_entity_poly.entity_id
_entity_poly.type
_entity_poly.pdbx_seq_one_letter_code
_entity_poly.pdbx_strand_id
1 'polypeptide(L)'
;IIEMYLNEIGWGYGIYGVELASRFYLDKHANEVNTSEGAFLTAMLRNPAYYNPYKKMESIMKRQQLVLKLMLRHNLISQEEYDNAISQPIELRRDKPHKRFTQI
;
A
#
# COMPACT_ATOMS: atom_id res chain seq x y z
N ILE A 1 -16.60 7.90 4.30
CA ILE A 1 -17.15 6.56 3.97
C ILE A 1 -16.04 5.60 3.44
N ILE A 2 -15.02 6.07 2.71
CA ILE A 2 -13.85 5.24 2.33
C ILE A 2 -12.94 4.86 3.52
N GLU A 3 -12.72 5.75 4.49
CA GLU A 3 -11.95 5.46 5.72
C GLU A 3 -12.47 4.25 6.49
N MET A 4 -13.79 4.12 6.64
CA MET A 4 -14.41 3.02 7.37
C MET A 4 -14.23 1.68 6.63
N TYR A 5 -14.28 1.69 5.29
CA TYR A 5 -14.05 0.51 4.45
C TYR A 5 -12.57 0.06 4.45
N LEU A 6 -11.63 1.00 4.49
CA LEU A 6 -10.20 0.69 4.54
C LEU A 6 -9.78 0.07 5.88
N ASN A 7 -10.50 0.37 6.96
CA ASN A 7 -10.26 -0.13 8.32
C ASN A 7 -10.65 -1.61 8.54
N GLU A 8 -11.54 -2.16 7.72
CA GLU A 8 -11.98 -3.56 7.86
C GLU A 8 -11.20 -4.54 6.98
N ILE A 9 -10.40 -4.05 6.03
CA ILE A 9 -9.63 -4.94 5.16
C ILE A 9 -8.41 -5.47 5.90
N GLY A 10 -8.27 -6.79 5.95
CA GLY A 10 -7.08 -7.45 6.46
C GLY A 10 -5.92 -7.31 5.46
N TRP A 11 -4.74 -6.93 5.93
CA TRP A 11 -3.53 -6.70 5.14
C TRP A 11 -2.48 -7.81 5.30
N GLY A 12 -2.93 -8.98 5.78
CA GLY A 12 -2.05 -10.05 6.24
C GLY A 12 -1.55 -9.82 7.68
N TYR A 13 -0.97 -10.84 8.31
CA TYR A 13 -0.38 -10.76 9.66
C TYR A 13 -1.32 -10.27 10.79
N GLY A 14 -2.64 -10.36 10.61
CA GLY A 14 -3.61 -9.83 11.58
C GLY A 14 -3.71 -8.30 11.60
N ILE A 15 -3.18 -7.63 10.57
CA ILE A 15 -3.26 -6.18 10.41
C ILE A 15 -4.58 -5.84 9.74
N TYR A 16 -5.38 -5.00 10.39
CA TYR A 16 -6.63 -4.49 9.85
C TYR A 16 -6.54 -2.97 9.79
N GLY A 17 -6.83 -2.42 8.62
CA GLY A 17 -6.79 -0.98 8.42
C GLY A 17 -5.55 -0.41 7.76
N VAL A 18 -5.79 0.64 6.98
CA VAL A 18 -4.78 1.33 6.18
C VAL A 18 -3.73 2.03 7.04
N GLU A 19 -4.10 2.54 8.21
CA GLU A 19 -3.16 3.15 9.17
C GLU A 19 -2.14 2.12 9.67
N LEU A 20 -2.62 0.97 10.16
CA LEU A 20 -1.73 -0.09 10.64
C LEU A 20 -0.91 -0.69 9.50
N ALA A 21 -1.48 -0.82 8.29
CA ALA A 21 -0.75 -1.29 7.11
C ALA A 21 0.37 -0.32 6.70
N SER A 22 0.09 0.99 6.68
CA SER A 22 1.08 2.04 6.34
C SER A 22 2.23 2.01 7.33
N ARG A 23 1.95 1.92 8.63
CA ARG A 23 3.00 1.81 9.66
C ARG A 23 3.79 0.51 9.55
N PHE A 24 3.12 -0.59 9.25
CA PHE A 24 3.75 -1.91 9.22
C PHE A 24 4.68 -2.08 8.02
N TYR A 25 4.24 -1.65 6.83
CA TYR A 25 4.98 -1.87 5.58
C TYR A 25 5.90 -0.70 5.22
N LEU A 26 5.49 0.54 5.49
CA LEU A 26 6.17 1.75 5.02
C LEU A 26 6.76 2.60 6.17
N ASP A 27 6.47 2.25 7.42
CA ASP A 27 6.85 3.02 8.62
C ASP A 27 6.34 4.46 8.62
N LYS A 28 5.16 4.68 8.03
CA LYS A 28 4.51 5.99 7.88
C LYS A 28 3.09 5.98 8.40
N HIS A 29 2.59 7.14 8.83
CA HIS A 29 1.16 7.33 9.04
C HIS A 29 0.42 7.33 7.70
N ALA A 30 -0.86 6.94 7.68
CA ALA A 30 -1.63 6.89 6.43
C ALA A 30 -1.77 8.27 5.74
N ASN A 31 -1.69 9.37 6.49
CA ASN A 31 -1.71 10.73 5.94
C ASN A 31 -0.37 11.19 5.35
N GLU A 32 0.71 10.44 5.57
CA GLU A 32 2.06 10.71 5.03
C GLU A 32 2.36 9.84 3.79
N VAL A 33 1.45 8.94 3.44
CA VAL A 33 1.55 8.04 2.29
C VAL A 33 1.36 8.85 1.01
N ASN A 34 2.34 8.79 0.13
CA ASN A 34 2.25 9.44 -1.19
C ASN A 34 1.46 8.58 -2.20
N THR A 35 1.20 9.12 -3.39
CA THR A 35 0.45 8.45 -4.47
C THR A 35 1.06 7.10 -4.86
N SER A 36 2.39 6.99 -4.92
CA SER A 36 3.10 5.76 -5.28
C SER A 36 2.90 4.66 -4.23
N GLU A 37 3.03 5.04 -2.96
CA GLU A 37 2.86 4.19 -1.79
C GLU A 37 1.40 3.79 -1.58
N GLY A 38 0.45 4.70 -1.82
CA GLY A 38 -0.98 4.41 -1.78
C GLY A 38 -1.39 3.42 -2.86
N ALA A 39 -0.85 3.57 -4.07
CA ALA A 39 -1.04 2.60 -5.15
C ALA A 39 -0.40 1.23 -4.82
N PHE A 40 0.76 1.24 -4.13
CA PHE A 40 1.41 0.03 -3.65
C PHE A 40 0.56 -0.72 -2.61
N LEU A 41 0.04 -0.03 -1.61
CA LEU A 41 -0.89 -0.59 -0.63
C LEU A 41 -2.14 -1.14 -1.35
N THR A 42 -2.74 -0.36 -2.24
CA THR A 42 -3.91 -0.80 -3.02
C THR A 42 -3.63 -2.06 -3.84
N ALA A 43 -2.42 -2.21 -4.40
CA ALA A 43 -2.01 -3.40 -5.13
C ALA A 43 -1.96 -4.68 -4.27
N MET A 44 -1.72 -4.54 -2.96
CA MET A 44 -1.71 -5.64 -1.99
C MET A 44 -3.12 -6.12 -1.61
N LEU A 45 -4.11 -5.22 -1.62
CA LEU A 45 -5.50 -5.49 -1.19
C LEU A 45 -6.19 -6.63 -1.95
N ARG A 46 -5.83 -6.86 -3.21
CA ARG A 46 -6.51 -7.86 -4.05
C ARG A 46 -6.35 -9.30 -3.52
N ASN A 47 -5.26 -9.60 -2.81
CA ASN A 47 -5.11 -10.89 -2.12
C ASN A 47 -4.18 -10.75 -0.91
N PRO A 48 -4.69 -10.25 0.22
CA PRO A 48 -3.86 -9.91 1.37
C PRO A 48 -3.17 -11.12 2.01
N ALA A 49 -3.80 -12.31 1.93
CA ALA A 49 -3.20 -13.56 2.40
C ALA A 49 -2.03 -14.03 1.51
N TYR A 50 -1.99 -13.62 0.25
CA TYR A 50 -1.01 -14.07 -0.75
C TYR A 50 0.12 -13.07 -0.99
N TYR A 51 -0.12 -11.77 -0.78
CA TYR A 51 0.85 -10.70 -1.06
C TYR A 51 1.65 -10.32 0.18
N ASN A 52 2.72 -11.07 0.42
CA ASN A 52 3.81 -10.64 1.29
C ASN A 52 4.80 -9.79 0.46
N PRO A 53 4.94 -8.48 0.75
CA PRO A 53 5.80 -7.60 -0.04
C PRO A 53 7.29 -7.91 0.11
N TYR A 54 7.70 -8.53 1.22
CA TYR A 54 9.06 -9.03 1.41
C TYR A 54 9.40 -10.25 0.53
N LYS A 55 8.40 -10.91 -0.07
CA LYS A 55 8.60 -12.10 -0.92
C LYS A 55 8.18 -11.88 -2.38
N LYS A 56 7.25 -10.95 -2.64
CA LYS A 56 6.62 -10.77 -3.96
C LYS A 56 6.67 -9.32 -4.45
N MET A 57 7.72 -8.59 -4.08
CA MET A 57 7.89 -7.17 -4.43
C MET A 57 7.66 -6.91 -5.92
N GLU A 58 8.29 -7.68 -6.82
CA GLU A 58 8.15 -7.49 -8.27
C GLU A 58 6.69 -7.63 -8.75
N SER A 59 5.96 -8.62 -8.23
CA SER A 59 4.55 -8.83 -8.60
C SER A 59 3.65 -7.70 -8.09
N ILE A 60 3.96 -7.15 -6.92
CA ILE A 60 3.23 -6.02 -6.35
C ILE A 60 3.55 -4.75 -7.13
N MET A 61 4.81 -4.53 -7.52
CA MET A 61 5.20 -3.38 -8.34
C MET A 61 4.50 -3.36 -9.71
N LYS A 62 4.43 -4.51 -10.41
CA LYS A 62 3.66 -4.61 -11.66
C LYS A 62 2.18 -4.24 -11.48
N ARG A 63 1.62 -4.52 -10.31
CA ARG A 63 0.24 -4.18 -9.97
C ARG A 63 0.09 -2.72 -9.55
N GLN A 64 1.04 -2.18 -8.81
CA GLN A 64 1.09 -0.77 -8.44
C GLN A 64 1.09 0.11 -9.70
N GLN A 65 1.86 -0.27 -10.73
CA GLN A 65 1.83 0.39 -12.04
C GLN A 65 0.46 0.30 -12.72
N LEU A 66 -0.22 -0.86 -12.63
CA LEU A 66 -1.59 -1.01 -13.15
C LEU A 66 -2.57 -0.08 -12.41
N VAL A 67 -2.46 0.02 -11.09
CA VAL A 67 -3.29 0.92 -10.27
C VAL A 67 -3.05 2.38 -10.69
N LEU A 68 -1.79 2.82 -10.79
CA LEU A 68 -1.45 4.16 -11.25
C LEU A 68 -1.99 4.45 -12.66
N LYS A 69 -1.92 3.47 -13.57
CA LYS A 69 -2.47 3.60 -14.93
C LYS A 69 -3.99 3.74 -14.94
N LEU A 70 -4.68 3.05 -14.02
CA LEU A 70 -6.13 3.20 -13.82
C LEU A 70 -6.45 4.57 -13.22
N MET A 71 -5.70 5.04 -12.23
CA MET A 71 -5.87 6.37 -11.64
C MET A 71 -5.74 7.46 -12.69
N LEU A 72 -4.71 7.38 -13.54
CA LEU A 72 -4.52 8.29 -14.68
C LEU A 72 -5.70 8.23 -15.66
N ARG A 73 -6.13 7.03 -16.06
CA ARG A 73 -7.27 6.84 -16.99
C ARG A 73 -8.56 7.45 -16.46
N HIS A 74 -8.77 7.39 -15.15
CA HIS A 74 -9.96 7.92 -14.49
C HIS A 74 -9.80 9.40 -14.07
N ASN A 75 -8.74 10.08 -14.52
CA ASN A 75 -8.42 11.47 -14.18
C ASN A 75 -8.33 11.73 -12.66
N LEU A 76 -7.93 10.73 -11.88
CA LEU A 76 -7.69 10.87 -10.44
C LEU A 76 -6.31 11.48 -10.15
N ILE A 77 -5.39 11.36 -11.11
CA ILE A 77 -4.05 11.96 -11.10
C ILE A 77 -3.73 12.50 -12.50
N SER A 78 -2.87 13.50 -12.55
CA SER A 78 -2.28 14.04 -13.77
C SER A 78 -1.20 13.11 -14.35
N GLN A 79 -0.81 13.36 -15.59
CA GLN A 79 0.31 12.67 -16.22
C GLN A 79 1.62 12.89 -15.46
N GLU A 80 1.87 14.11 -15.00
CA GLU A 80 3.05 14.46 -14.19
C GLU A 80 3.09 13.68 -12.87
N GLU A 81 1.96 13.60 -12.15
CA GLU A 81 1.87 12.81 -10.93
C GLU A 81 2.06 11.30 -11.18
N TYR A 82 1.57 10.79 -12.31
CA TYR A 82 1.81 9.41 -12.72
C TYR A 82 3.29 9.13 -12.96
N ASP A 83 3.98 10.00 -13.71
CA ASP A 83 5.41 9.84 -14.04
C ASP A 83 6.28 9.97 -12.78
N ASN A 84 5.94 10.90 -11.89
CA ASN A 84 6.55 11.03 -10.57
C ASN A 84 6.30 9.79 -9.69
N ALA A 85 5.07 9.26 -9.66
CA ALA A 85 4.75 8.10 -8.84
C ALA A 85 5.45 6.81 -9.31
N ILE A 86 5.63 6.62 -10.62
CA ILE A 86 6.34 5.44 -11.17
C ILE A 86 7.84 5.49 -10.90
N SER A 87 8.44 6.69 -10.87
CA SER A 87 9.88 6.85 -10.63
C SER A 87 10.26 6.76 -9.14
N GLN A 88 9.29 6.88 -8.23
CA GLN A 88 9.52 6.75 -6.79
C GLN A 88 9.72 5.28 -6.38
N PRO A 89 10.88 4.92 -5.79
CA PRO A 89 11.08 3.59 -5.25
C PRO A 89 10.22 3.37 -4.00
N ILE A 90 9.68 2.17 -3.85
CA ILE A 90 8.97 1.76 -2.63
C ILE A 90 9.97 1.19 -1.64
N GLU A 91 10.16 1.90 -0.53
CA GLU A 91 11.00 1.45 0.58
C GLU A 91 10.14 0.72 1.62
N LEU A 92 10.44 -0.57 1.81
CA LEU A 92 9.81 -1.34 2.88
C LEU A 92 10.59 -1.17 4.19
N ARG A 93 9.84 -1.07 5.28
CA ARG A 93 10.38 -1.18 6.64
C ARG A 93 11.16 -2.49 6.78
N ARG A 94 12.45 -2.42 7.14
CA ARG A 94 13.34 -3.60 7.21
C ARG A 94 13.11 -4.44 8.47
N ASP A 95 12.64 -3.80 9.54
CA ASP A 95 12.39 -4.45 10.82
C ASP A 95 11.00 -5.08 10.83
N LYS A 96 10.95 -6.42 10.74
CA LYS A 96 9.72 -7.20 10.99
C LYS A 96 9.16 -6.77 12.34
N PRO A 97 7.97 -6.17 12.40
CA PRO A 97 7.48 -5.68 13.67
C PRO A 97 7.28 -6.85 14.64
N HIS A 98 7.89 -6.75 15.82
CA HIS A 98 7.56 -7.63 16.94
C HIS A 98 6.05 -7.54 17.23
N LYS A 99 5.49 -8.64 17.77
CA LYS A 99 4.08 -8.99 18.12
C LYS A 99 3.15 -7.90 18.74
N ARG A 100 3.50 -6.62 18.74
CA ARG A 100 2.79 -5.52 19.40
C ARG A 100 1.57 -4.99 18.63
N PHE A 101 1.30 -5.48 17.42
CA PHE A 101 0.23 -4.96 16.55
C PHE A 101 -1.13 -5.68 16.74
N THR A 102 -1.24 -6.66 17.64
CA THR A 102 -2.44 -7.49 17.87
C THR A 102 -3.26 -7.13 19.11
N GLN A 103 -3.04 -5.98 19.74
CA GLN A 103 -3.83 -5.56 20.91
C GLN A 103 -4.34 -4.14 20.74
N ILE A 104 -5.46 -3.98 20.03
CA ILE A 104 -6.49 -2.97 20.29
C ILE A 104 -7.83 -3.65 20.07
#